data_AF-A0A978T4X2-F1
#
_entry.id   AF-A0A978T4X2-F1
#
_cell.length_a   1.000
_cell.length_b   1.000
_cell.length_c   1.000
_cell.angle_alpha   90.00
_cell.angle_beta   90.00
_cell.angle_gamma   90.00
#
_symmetry.space_group_name_H-M   'P 1'
#
loop_
_entity.id
_entity.type
_entity.pdbx_description
1 polymer ?
#
loop_
_entity_poly.entity_id
_entity_poly.type
_entity_poly.pdbx_seq_one_letter_code
_entity_poly.pdbx_strand_id
1 'polypeptide(L)'
;MANSHHVSLVKNPTLWNDWRWRNPDVIPDLRGADLSGCDLRGINLADADLYGANLSGCNLAEADLTKANCYQVNFQRADLSDANCYKGCFNFANFQEANLTETDFSVACLENANLCNANLKDCYLIRASLKNANLSHTYSRGVTLTEANLSGVNFAYADLRDADLSNTIVINADFTGACLTGAYLEGWCFDDSTQIGQVICEYYYWLNRQKKEVFSKSTLVDLSQELSRLGQTTRDIPIPVYSDFQSSYKNVYPLSSSP
;
A
#
# COMPACT_ATOMS: atom_id res chain seq x y z
N MET A 1 6.87 -2.28 -25.67
CA MET A 1 6.29 -1.03 -26.19
C MET A 1 4.78 -1.15 -26.06
N ALA A 2 4.09 -0.14 -25.54
CA ALA A 2 2.63 -0.15 -25.39
C ALA A 2 1.89 -0.30 -26.73
N ASN A 3 0.66 -0.77 -26.66
CA ASN A 3 -0.26 -0.75 -27.80
C ASN A 3 -0.72 0.68 -28.07
N SER A 4 -0.40 1.23 -29.24
CA SER A 4 -0.71 2.62 -29.61
C SER A 4 -2.21 2.92 -29.64
N HIS A 5 -3.04 1.94 -30.02
CA HIS A 5 -4.49 2.08 -29.99
C HIS A 5 -4.99 2.21 -28.54
N HIS A 6 -4.53 1.35 -27.64
CA HIS A 6 -4.90 1.43 -26.22
C HIS A 6 -4.48 2.78 -25.60
N VAL A 7 -3.25 3.23 -25.85
CA VAL A 7 -2.74 4.51 -25.34
C VAL A 7 -3.53 5.70 -25.87
N SER A 8 -4.00 5.65 -27.12
CA SER A 8 -4.85 6.71 -27.67
C SER A 8 -6.25 6.72 -27.05
N LEU A 9 -6.79 5.53 -26.76
CA LEU A 9 -8.15 5.36 -26.27
C LEU A 9 -8.28 5.67 -24.78
N VAL A 10 -7.30 5.26 -23.96
CA VAL A 10 -7.32 5.41 -22.49
C VAL A 10 -7.40 6.88 -22.05
N LYS A 11 -6.94 7.82 -22.88
CA LYS A 11 -7.00 9.26 -22.62
C LYS A 11 -8.43 9.82 -22.65
N ASN A 12 -9.43 9.02 -23.00
CA ASN A 12 -10.84 9.35 -22.90
C ASN A 12 -11.56 8.26 -22.08
N PRO A 13 -11.81 8.47 -20.77
CA PRO A 13 -12.38 7.46 -19.89
C PRO A 13 -13.73 6.89 -20.36
N THR A 14 -14.59 7.72 -20.97
CA THR A 14 -15.88 7.27 -21.51
C THR A 14 -15.69 6.27 -22.65
N LEU A 15 -14.89 6.64 -23.66
CA LEU A 15 -14.63 5.77 -24.80
C LEU A 15 -13.86 4.51 -24.40
N TRP A 16 -12.92 4.65 -23.46
CA TRP A 16 -12.19 3.53 -22.89
C TRP A 16 -13.12 2.55 -22.19
N ASN A 17 -13.98 3.04 -21.29
CA ASN A 17 -14.91 2.19 -20.55
C ASN A 17 -15.92 1.50 -21.48
N ASP A 18 -16.43 2.19 -22.50
CA ASP A 18 -17.28 1.60 -23.54
C ASP A 18 -16.55 0.48 -24.30
N TRP A 19 -15.27 0.71 -24.65
CA TRP A 19 -14.46 -0.30 -25.31
C TRP A 19 -14.15 -1.48 -24.39
N ARG A 20 -13.83 -1.26 -23.11
CA ARG A 20 -13.62 -2.32 -22.11
C ARG A 20 -14.85 -3.19 -21.96
N TRP A 21 -16.03 -2.59 -21.91
CA TRP A 21 -17.29 -3.32 -21.83
C TRP A 21 -17.51 -4.26 -23.02
N ARG A 22 -17.09 -3.85 -24.23
CA ARG A 22 -17.16 -4.68 -25.45
C ARG A 22 -16.02 -5.67 -25.60
N ASN A 23 -14.93 -5.50 -24.85
CA ASN A 23 -13.70 -6.28 -24.95
C ASN A 23 -13.22 -6.74 -23.56
N PRO A 24 -14.05 -7.49 -22.80
CA PRO A 24 -13.72 -7.84 -21.42
C PRO A 24 -12.50 -8.77 -21.33
N ASP A 25 -12.29 -9.63 -22.33
CA ASP A 25 -11.21 -10.62 -22.34
C ASP A 25 -9.86 -10.05 -22.82
N VAL A 26 -9.85 -8.81 -23.34
CA VAL A 26 -8.61 -8.17 -23.78
C VAL A 26 -7.87 -7.65 -22.56
N ILE A 27 -6.60 -8.00 -22.42
CA ILE A 27 -5.68 -7.41 -21.44
C ILE A 27 -5.13 -6.11 -22.03
N PRO A 28 -5.43 -4.93 -21.46
CA PRO A 28 -4.96 -3.69 -22.04
C PRO A 28 -3.45 -3.48 -21.83
N ASP A 29 -2.68 -3.44 -22.91
CA ASP A 29 -1.25 -3.09 -22.89
C ASP A 29 -1.03 -1.56 -22.92
N LEU A 30 -0.64 -1.00 -21.78
CA LEU A 30 -0.33 0.42 -21.54
C LEU A 30 1.11 0.62 -21.01
N ARG A 31 2.00 -0.36 -21.25
CA ARG A 31 3.36 -0.37 -20.69
C ARG A 31 4.19 0.84 -21.11
N GLY A 32 4.71 1.57 -20.12
CA GLY A 32 5.53 2.77 -20.35
C GLY A 32 4.76 3.92 -21.00
N ALA A 33 3.42 3.87 -21.03
CA ALA A 33 2.62 4.96 -21.55
C ALA A 33 2.80 6.22 -20.69
N ASP A 34 2.90 7.38 -21.34
CA ASP A 34 2.82 8.66 -20.66
C ASP A 34 1.37 9.15 -20.64
N LEU A 35 0.79 9.06 -19.46
CA LEU A 35 -0.58 9.46 -19.14
C LEU A 35 -0.59 10.59 -18.12
N SER A 36 0.57 11.17 -17.77
CA SER A 36 0.68 12.17 -16.71
C SER A 36 -0.31 13.32 -16.86
N GLY A 37 -0.90 13.72 -15.73
CA GLY A 37 -1.88 14.80 -15.63
C GLY A 37 -3.23 14.53 -16.32
N CYS A 38 -3.48 13.33 -16.84
CA CYS A 38 -4.77 13.01 -17.46
C CYS A 38 -5.89 12.95 -16.40
N ASP A 39 -7.10 13.34 -16.80
CA ASP A 39 -8.31 13.05 -16.04
C ASP A 39 -8.84 11.67 -16.45
N LEU A 40 -8.63 10.71 -15.56
CA LEU A 40 -8.94 9.30 -15.70
C LEU A 40 -9.91 8.84 -14.60
N ARG A 41 -10.72 9.75 -14.05
CA ARG A 41 -11.70 9.41 -13.01
C ARG A 41 -12.64 8.29 -13.46
N GLY A 42 -12.85 7.30 -12.59
CA GLY A 42 -13.77 6.17 -12.84
C GLY A 42 -13.34 5.26 -14.00
N ILE A 43 -12.09 5.34 -14.45
CA ILE A 43 -11.62 4.52 -15.57
C ILE A 43 -11.50 3.04 -15.15
N ASN A 44 -11.87 2.13 -16.06
CA ASN A 44 -11.69 0.69 -15.86
C ASN A 44 -10.34 0.22 -16.42
N LEU A 45 -9.31 0.21 -15.58
CA LEU A 45 -7.98 -0.34 -15.86
C LEU A 45 -7.80 -1.76 -15.29
N ALA A 46 -8.88 -2.48 -15.00
CA ALA A 46 -8.81 -3.83 -14.47
C ALA A 46 -8.02 -4.75 -15.41
N ASP A 47 -7.13 -5.54 -14.82
CA ASP A 47 -6.17 -6.45 -15.47
C ASP A 47 -5.17 -5.76 -16.43
N ALA A 48 -5.13 -4.43 -16.53
CA ALA A 48 -4.24 -3.72 -17.46
C ALA A 48 -2.76 -3.91 -17.11
N ASP A 49 -1.93 -3.99 -18.16
CA ASP A 49 -0.47 -3.97 -18.03
C ASP A 49 0.04 -2.54 -18.15
N LEU A 50 0.31 -1.93 -17.00
CA LEU A 50 0.80 -0.57 -16.83
C LEU A 50 2.30 -0.53 -16.53
N TYR A 51 3.05 -1.64 -16.67
CA TYR A 51 4.48 -1.70 -16.31
C TYR A 51 5.25 -0.43 -16.74
N GLY A 52 5.84 0.27 -15.77
CA GLY A 52 6.64 1.46 -15.99
C GLY A 52 5.90 2.68 -16.57
N ALA A 53 4.57 2.69 -16.60
CA ALA A 53 3.79 3.83 -17.07
C ALA A 53 3.95 5.07 -16.16
N ASN A 54 3.75 6.25 -16.74
CA ASN A 54 3.73 7.51 -16.01
C ASN A 54 2.29 8.00 -15.84
N LEU A 55 1.79 7.92 -14.61
CA LEU A 55 0.47 8.40 -14.16
C LEU A 55 0.61 9.54 -13.13
N SER A 56 1.75 10.22 -13.12
CA SER A 56 1.99 11.32 -12.17
C SER A 56 0.99 12.45 -12.37
N GLY A 57 0.44 12.97 -11.27
CA GLY A 57 -0.55 14.05 -11.27
C GLY A 57 -1.89 13.71 -11.91
N CYS A 58 -2.16 12.44 -12.26
CA CYS A 58 -3.45 12.05 -12.82
C CYS A 58 -4.56 12.11 -11.79
N ASN A 59 -5.77 12.41 -12.25
CA ASN A 59 -6.98 12.11 -11.51
C ASN A 59 -7.43 10.69 -11.83
N LEU A 60 -7.27 9.78 -10.88
CA LEU A 60 -7.67 8.36 -10.93
C LEU A 60 -8.73 8.06 -9.85
N ALA A 61 -9.42 9.09 -9.33
CA ALA A 61 -10.44 8.88 -8.32
C ALA A 61 -11.51 7.88 -8.84
N GLU A 62 -11.95 6.96 -7.99
CA GLU A 62 -12.92 5.90 -8.32
C GLU A 62 -12.48 4.95 -9.45
N ALA A 63 -11.21 4.97 -9.88
CA ALA A 63 -10.72 4.08 -10.93
C ALA A 63 -10.69 2.62 -10.48
N ASP A 64 -10.92 1.69 -11.40
CA ASP A 64 -10.75 0.26 -11.17
C ASP A 64 -9.39 -0.20 -11.71
N LEU A 65 -8.46 -0.52 -10.80
CA LEU A 65 -7.13 -1.08 -11.03
C LEU A 65 -7.04 -2.52 -10.51
N THR A 66 -8.18 -3.21 -10.37
CA THR A 66 -8.23 -4.60 -9.88
C THR A 66 -7.29 -5.48 -10.70
N LYS A 67 -6.36 -6.17 -10.01
CA LYS A 67 -5.34 -7.05 -10.63
C LYS A 67 -4.44 -6.40 -11.69
N ALA A 68 -4.41 -5.06 -11.79
CA ALA A 68 -3.54 -4.40 -12.74
C ALA A 68 -2.06 -4.65 -12.43
N ASN A 69 -1.24 -4.78 -13.47
CA ASN A 69 0.21 -4.81 -13.34
C ASN A 69 0.76 -3.38 -13.35
N CYS A 70 0.96 -2.82 -12.17
CA CYS A 70 1.48 -1.48 -11.93
C CYS A 70 2.94 -1.49 -11.43
N TYR A 71 3.71 -2.51 -11.80
CA TYR A 71 5.12 -2.60 -11.44
C TYR A 71 5.90 -1.39 -11.97
N GLN A 72 6.65 -0.71 -11.10
CA GLN A 72 7.42 0.50 -11.42
C GLN A 72 6.60 1.66 -12.01
N VAL A 73 5.29 1.72 -11.77
CA VAL A 73 4.46 2.84 -12.22
C VAL A 73 4.73 4.09 -11.38
N ASN A 74 4.73 5.25 -12.03
CA ASN A 74 4.80 6.53 -11.34
C ASN A 74 3.39 7.11 -11.11
N PHE A 75 2.91 7.07 -9.87
CA PHE A 75 1.68 7.70 -9.38
C PHE A 75 1.96 8.95 -8.53
N GLN A 76 3.16 9.55 -8.62
CA GLN A 76 3.50 10.72 -7.82
C GLN A 76 2.44 11.81 -7.97
N ARG A 77 1.90 12.31 -6.84
CA ARG A 77 0.83 13.33 -6.78
C ARG A 77 -0.46 12.97 -7.52
N ALA A 78 -0.67 11.72 -7.88
CA ALA A 78 -1.94 11.28 -8.44
C ALA A 78 -3.02 11.25 -7.36
N ASP A 79 -4.27 11.44 -7.77
CA ASP A 79 -5.43 11.24 -6.91
C ASP A 79 -6.04 9.87 -7.21
N LEU A 80 -5.91 8.91 -6.29
CA LEU A 80 -6.53 7.59 -6.35
C LEU A 80 -7.62 7.45 -5.27
N SER A 81 -8.20 8.55 -4.80
CA SER A 81 -9.28 8.47 -3.80
C SER A 81 -10.41 7.55 -4.28
N ASP A 82 -10.87 6.67 -3.39
CA ASP A 82 -11.92 5.67 -3.69
C ASP A 82 -11.58 4.68 -4.83
N ALA A 83 -10.34 4.62 -5.31
CA ALA A 83 -9.96 3.67 -6.35
C ALA A 83 -9.91 2.23 -5.81
N ASN A 84 -10.22 1.26 -6.67
CA ASN A 84 -10.13 -0.15 -6.37
C ASN A 84 -8.82 -0.73 -6.93
N CYS A 85 -7.84 -0.98 -6.07
CA CYS A 85 -6.54 -1.56 -6.39
C CYS A 85 -6.43 -3.03 -5.94
N TYR A 86 -7.57 -3.70 -5.69
CA TYR A 86 -7.63 -5.04 -5.13
C TYR A 86 -6.78 -6.02 -5.94
N LYS A 87 -5.90 -6.76 -5.26
CA LYS A 87 -4.97 -7.74 -5.87
C LYS A 87 -4.04 -7.19 -6.97
N GLY A 88 -3.87 -5.87 -7.10
CA GLY A 88 -2.92 -5.30 -8.06
C GLY A 88 -1.46 -5.54 -7.68
N CYS A 89 -0.56 -5.44 -8.67
CA CYS A 89 0.88 -5.52 -8.47
C CYS A 89 1.51 -4.13 -8.58
N PHE A 90 1.87 -3.52 -7.45
CA PHE A 90 2.44 -2.17 -7.35
C PHE A 90 3.87 -2.18 -6.80
N ASN A 91 4.57 -3.30 -6.91
CA ASN A 91 5.96 -3.39 -6.45
C ASN A 91 6.80 -2.32 -7.16
N PHE A 92 7.65 -1.63 -6.38
CA PHE A 92 8.48 -0.51 -6.84
C PHE A 92 7.71 0.68 -7.45
N ALA A 93 6.39 0.78 -7.28
CA ALA A 93 5.62 1.94 -7.71
C ALA A 93 5.94 3.17 -6.84
N ASN A 94 5.79 4.35 -7.43
CA ASN A 94 5.99 5.62 -6.75
C ASN A 94 4.65 6.31 -6.50
N PHE A 95 4.19 6.33 -5.26
CA PHE A 95 3.00 7.04 -4.77
C PHE A 95 3.35 8.28 -3.93
N GLN A 96 4.57 8.81 -4.03
CA GLN A 96 4.95 9.99 -3.25
C GLN A 96 3.93 11.12 -3.42
N GLU A 97 3.47 11.67 -2.30
CA GLU A 97 2.47 12.76 -2.26
C GLU A 97 1.13 12.43 -2.95
N ALA A 98 0.83 11.16 -3.22
CA ALA A 98 -0.46 10.76 -3.78
C ALA A 98 -1.59 10.86 -2.76
N ASN A 99 -2.82 11.11 -3.25
CA ASN A 99 -4.02 10.95 -2.44
C ASN A 99 -4.55 9.52 -2.61
N LEU A 100 -4.50 8.74 -1.53
CA LEU A 100 -4.95 7.34 -1.45
C LEU A 100 -6.10 7.18 -0.42
N THR A 101 -6.85 8.26 -0.18
CA THR A 101 -7.98 8.25 0.77
C THR A 101 -8.99 7.20 0.33
N GLU A 102 -9.39 6.30 1.23
CA GLU A 102 -10.40 5.25 0.97
C GLU A 102 -10.06 4.30 -0.21
N THR A 103 -8.82 4.30 -0.71
CA THR A 103 -8.38 3.37 -1.77
C THR A 103 -8.31 1.92 -1.23
N ASP A 104 -8.75 0.95 -2.02
CA ASP A 104 -8.67 -0.48 -1.66
C ASP A 104 -7.46 -1.18 -2.30
N PHE A 105 -6.38 -1.35 -1.53
CA PHE A 105 -5.21 -2.17 -1.86
C PHE A 105 -5.24 -3.56 -1.22
N SER A 106 -6.41 -4.06 -0.80
CA SER A 106 -6.49 -5.35 -0.13
C SER A 106 -5.91 -6.46 -1.02
N VAL A 107 -5.08 -7.31 -0.42
CA VAL A 107 -4.41 -8.44 -1.10
C VAL A 107 -3.44 -8.00 -2.22
N ALA A 108 -3.11 -6.71 -2.33
CA ALA A 108 -2.16 -6.20 -3.31
C ALA A 108 -0.69 -6.41 -2.87
N CYS A 109 0.22 -6.33 -3.84
CA CYS A 109 1.67 -6.32 -3.61
C CYS A 109 2.20 -4.90 -3.80
N LEU A 110 2.79 -4.30 -2.76
CA LEU A 110 3.42 -2.97 -2.76
C LEU A 110 4.87 -3.04 -2.26
N GLU A 111 5.57 -4.15 -2.52
CA GLU A 111 6.93 -4.36 -2.02
C GLU A 111 7.88 -3.31 -2.62
N ASN A 112 8.67 -2.66 -1.74
CA ASN A 112 9.59 -1.57 -2.09
C ASN A 112 8.90 -0.36 -2.77
N ALA A 113 7.58 -0.21 -2.65
CA ALA A 113 6.89 0.98 -3.13
C ALA A 113 7.27 2.21 -2.30
N ASN A 114 7.28 3.38 -2.94
CA ASN A 114 7.50 4.67 -2.27
C ASN A 114 6.17 5.39 -2.06
N LEU A 115 5.68 5.46 -0.82
CA LEU A 115 4.47 6.17 -0.43
C LEU A 115 4.77 7.38 0.48
N CYS A 116 6.02 7.86 0.50
CA CYS A 116 6.43 8.96 1.37
C CYS A 116 5.52 10.19 1.19
N ASN A 117 5.06 10.78 2.29
CA ASN A 117 4.12 11.92 2.32
C ASN A 117 2.75 11.67 1.66
N ALA A 118 2.39 10.43 1.31
CA ALA A 118 1.07 10.14 0.77
C ALA A 118 -0.03 10.28 1.84
N ASN A 119 -1.26 10.55 1.39
CA ASN A 119 -2.45 10.52 2.25
C ASN A 119 -3.14 9.17 2.13
N LEU A 120 -3.07 8.33 3.16
CA LEU A 120 -3.69 7.00 3.25
C LEU A 120 -4.86 6.98 4.25
N LYS A 121 -5.49 8.14 4.52
CA LYS A 121 -6.60 8.20 5.46
C LYS A 121 -7.69 7.19 5.05
N ASP A 122 -8.10 6.35 5.99
CA ASP A 122 -9.14 5.33 5.81
C ASP A 122 -8.88 4.35 4.63
N CYS A 123 -7.63 4.22 4.18
CA CYS A 123 -7.23 3.30 3.11
C CYS A 123 -7.26 1.82 3.59
N TYR A 124 -7.59 0.90 2.67
CA TYR A 124 -7.64 -0.53 2.95
C TYR A 124 -6.42 -1.25 2.40
N LEU A 125 -5.63 -1.87 3.27
CA LEU A 125 -4.42 -2.64 2.96
C LEU A 125 -4.49 -4.04 3.57
N ILE A 126 -5.71 -4.57 3.68
CA ILE A 126 -5.98 -5.84 4.35
C ILE A 126 -5.22 -6.96 3.64
N ARG A 127 -4.40 -7.69 4.41
CA ARG A 127 -3.51 -8.76 3.94
C ARG A 127 -2.47 -8.32 2.91
N ALA A 128 -2.35 -7.04 2.54
CA ALA A 128 -1.39 -6.59 1.52
C ALA A 128 0.07 -6.87 1.92
N SER A 129 0.96 -7.00 0.93
CA SER A 129 2.41 -7.06 1.17
C SER A 129 3.03 -5.69 0.93
N LEU A 130 3.54 -5.04 1.98
CA LEU A 130 4.27 -3.77 1.91
C LEU A 130 5.73 -3.92 2.34
N LYS A 131 6.31 -5.11 2.11
CA LYS A 131 7.68 -5.40 2.53
C LYS A 131 8.63 -4.34 1.98
N ASN A 132 9.45 -3.75 2.88
CA ASN A 132 10.40 -2.68 2.57
C ASN A 132 9.80 -1.41 1.92
N ALA A 133 8.47 -1.22 1.96
CA ALA A 133 7.87 -0.02 1.43
C ALA A 133 8.22 1.20 2.30
N ASN A 134 8.27 2.38 1.68
CA ASN A 134 8.49 3.64 2.39
C ASN A 134 7.15 4.36 2.63
N LEU A 135 6.66 4.32 3.87
CA LEU A 135 5.47 5.05 4.35
C LEU A 135 5.84 6.17 5.33
N SER A 136 7.08 6.66 5.29
CA SER A 136 7.50 7.77 6.15
C SER A 136 6.66 9.03 5.87
N HIS A 137 6.35 9.77 6.94
CA HIS A 137 5.55 11.00 6.89
C HIS A 137 4.15 10.86 6.27
N THR A 138 3.60 9.65 6.20
CA THR A 138 2.26 9.45 5.65
C THR A 138 1.15 9.94 6.60
N TYR A 139 0.04 10.40 6.02
CA TYR A 139 -1.20 10.65 6.75
C TYR A 139 -2.06 9.40 6.69
N SER A 140 -1.89 8.50 7.66
CA SER A 140 -2.45 7.14 7.64
C SER A 140 -3.48 6.92 8.75
N ARG A 141 -4.18 7.99 9.17
CA ARG A 141 -5.20 7.89 10.23
C ARG A 141 -6.33 6.97 9.76
N GLY A 142 -6.72 6.02 10.61
CA GLY A 142 -7.82 5.09 10.32
C GLY A 142 -7.50 4.03 9.25
N VAL A 143 -6.25 3.95 8.77
CA VAL A 143 -5.85 2.94 7.77
C VAL A 143 -6.09 1.53 8.31
N THR A 144 -6.59 0.64 7.46
CA THR A 144 -6.81 -0.78 7.81
C THR A 144 -5.70 -1.65 7.23
N LEU A 145 -4.81 -2.12 8.09
CA LEU A 145 -3.62 -2.91 7.75
C LEU A 145 -3.73 -4.36 8.26
N THR A 146 -4.92 -4.81 8.66
CA THR A 146 -5.12 -6.13 9.27
C THR A 146 -4.50 -7.24 8.43
N GLU A 147 -3.70 -8.11 9.07
CA GLU A 147 -2.98 -9.23 8.45
C GLU A 147 -1.95 -8.84 7.36
N ALA A 148 -1.57 -7.57 7.25
CA ALA A 148 -0.57 -7.14 6.27
C ALA A 148 0.86 -7.59 6.64
N ASN A 149 1.67 -7.83 5.60
CA ASN A 149 3.11 -8.03 5.77
C ASN A 149 3.82 -6.66 5.65
N LEU A 150 4.26 -6.15 6.79
CA LEU A 150 4.93 -4.87 6.99
C LEU A 150 6.42 -5.05 7.32
N SER A 151 7.00 -6.20 7.00
CA SER A 151 8.42 -6.47 7.27
C SER A 151 9.32 -5.42 6.61
N GLY A 152 10.21 -4.79 7.37
CA GLY A 152 11.16 -3.80 6.85
C GLY A 152 10.54 -2.47 6.40
N VAL A 153 9.24 -2.26 6.64
CA VAL A 153 8.56 -1.02 6.23
C VAL A 153 9.09 0.17 7.02
N ASN A 154 9.16 1.33 6.37
CA ASN A 154 9.49 2.59 7.04
C ASN A 154 8.21 3.38 7.33
N PHE A 155 7.79 3.45 8.58
CA PHE A 155 6.70 4.30 9.09
C PHE A 155 7.21 5.54 9.85
N ALA A 156 8.48 5.92 9.70
CA ALA A 156 9.03 7.04 10.45
C ALA A 156 8.17 8.30 10.28
N TYR A 157 7.77 8.90 11.40
CA TYR A 157 6.92 10.08 11.47
C TYR A 157 5.54 9.95 10.80
N ALA A 158 5.06 8.74 10.53
CA ALA A 158 3.72 8.50 10.02
C ALA A 158 2.65 8.80 11.08
N ASP A 159 1.51 9.33 10.65
CA ASP A 159 0.31 9.44 11.47
C ASP A 159 -0.51 8.15 11.35
N LEU A 160 -0.38 7.25 12.32
CA LEU A 160 -1.09 5.96 12.39
C LEU A 160 -2.19 5.98 13.47
N ARG A 161 -2.73 7.17 13.78
CA ARG A 161 -3.83 7.27 14.76
C ARG A 161 -5.01 6.43 14.31
N ASP A 162 -5.62 5.73 15.25
CA ASP A 162 -6.80 4.89 15.01
C ASP A 162 -6.60 3.79 13.92
N ALA A 163 -5.35 3.50 13.52
CA ALA A 163 -5.05 2.49 12.50
C ALA A 163 -5.30 1.06 13.02
N ASP A 164 -5.88 0.20 12.18
CA ASP A 164 -6.02 -1.23 12.49
C ASP A 164 -4.78 -2.00 11.99
N LEU A 165 -3.81 -2.20 12.88
CA LEU A 165 -2.59 -2.96 12.61
C LEU A 165 -2.71 -4.39 13.17
N SER A 166 -3.92 -4.93 13.33
CA SER A 166 -4.10 -6.23 13.98
C SER A 166 -3.49 -7.35 13.12
N ASN A 167 -2.79 -8.30 13.76
CA ASN A 167 -2.17 -9.47 13.13
C ASN A 167 -1.16 -9.13 12.02
N THR A 168 -0.48 -7.98 12.11
CA THR A 168 0.56 -7.62 11.13
C THR A 168 1.93 -8.21 11.46
N ILE A 169 2.73 -8.45 10.41
CA ILE A 169 4.17 -8.78 10.55
C ILE A 169 4.97 -7.49 10.41
N VAL A 170 5.64 -7.03 11.47
CA VAL A 170 6.38 -5.77 11.51
C VAL A 170 7.88 -5.96 11.81
N ILE A 171 8.42 -7.15 11.58
CA ILE A 171 9.85 -7.46 11.76
C ILE A 171 10.70 -6.50 10.92
N ASN A 172 11.76 -5.92 11.49
CA ASN A 172 12.61 -4.86 10.91
C ASN A 172 11.88 -3.56 10.54
N ALA A 173 10.61 -3.36 10.93
CA ALA A 173 9.91 -2.13 10.64
C ALA A 173 10.43 -0.95 11.49
N ASP A 174 10.37 0.26 10.93
CA ASP A 174 10.75 1.49 11.61
C ASP A 174 9.52 2.35 11.91
N PHE A 175 9.20 2.54 13.19
CA PHE A 175 8.11 3.42 13.66
C PHE A 175 8.64 4.70 14.32
N THR A 176 9.91 5.06 14.14
CA THR A 176 10.52 6.22 14.80
C THR A 176 9.72 7.50 14.55
N GLY A 177 9.25 8.14 15.62
CA GLY A 177 8.43 9.35 15.58
C GLY A 177 6.98 9.15 15.12
N ALA A 178 6.56 7.92 14.80
CA ALA A 178 5.20 7.64 14.36
C ALA A 178 4.18 7.84 15.50
N CYS A 179 2.97 8.24 15.15
CA CYS A 179 1.87 8.39 16.11
C CYS A 179 0.96 7.16 16.07
N LEU A 180 0.95 6.36 17.13
CA LEU A 180 0.17 5.12 17.27
C LEU A 180 -1.04 5.27 18.21
N THR A 181 -1.41 6.51 18.57
CA THR A 181 -2.51 6.74 19.51
C THR A 181 -3.82 6.20 18.93
N GLY A 182 -4.48 5.29 19.64
CA GLY A 182 -5.69 4.61 19.21
C GLY A 182 -5.49 3.45 18.24
N ALA A 183 -4.24 3.10 17.90
CA ALA A 183 -3.98 1.99 16.99
C ALA A 183 -4.32 0.63 17.64
N TYR A 184 -4.74 -0.33 16.80
CA TYR A 184 -4.98 -1.71 17.20
C TYR A 184 -3.71 -2.53 16.94
N LEU A 185 -3.06 -3.02 18.01
CA LEU A 185 -1.76 -3.69 17.93
C LEU A 185 -1.84 -5.20 18.23
N GLU A 186 -3.04 -5.72 18.44
CA GLU A 186 -3.26 -7.14 18.75
C GLU A 186 -2.65 -8.04 17.66
N GLY A 187 -1.89 -9.06 18.04
CA GLY A 187 -1.40 -10.04 17.08
C GLY A 187 -0.11 -9.68 16.36
N TRP A 188 0.54 -8.56 16.71
CA TRP A 188 1.80 -8.15 16.10
C TRP A 188 2.88 -9.25 16.17
N CYS A 189 3.49 -9.53 15.02
CA CYS A 189 4.73 -10.30 14.93
C CYS A 189 5.90 -9.31 14.77
N PHE A 190 6.67 -9.13 15.83
CA PHE A 190 7.79 -8.20 15.93
C PHE A 190 8.94 -8.86 16.69
N ASP A 191 10.14 -8.33 16.55
CA ASP A 191 11.35 -8.75 17.29
C ASP A 191 12.22 -7.54 17.63
N ASP A 192 13.41 -7.78 18.18
CA ASP A 192 14.35 -6.73 18.59
C ASP A 192 14.82 -5.82 17.44
N SER A 193 14.59 -6.20 16.18
CA SER A 193 14.90 -5.36 15.02
C SER A 193 13.82 -4.29 14.74
N THR A 194 12.66 -4.40 15.38
CA THR A 194 11.52 -3.49 15.16
C THR A 194 11.72 -2.20 15.96
N GLN A 195 11.81 -1.06 15.28
CA GLN A 195 12.08 0.24 15.93
C GLN A 195 10.79 0.89 16.42
N ILE A 196 10.40 0.57 17.65
CA ILE A 196 9.19 1.08 18.33
C ILE A 196 9.51 1.77 19.66
N GLY A 197 10.79 2.11 19.87
CA GLY A 197 11.29 2.73 21.10
C GLY A 197 11.10 4.25 21.17
N GLN A 198 10.65 4.88 20.09
CA GLN A 198 10.51 6.33 19.98
C GLN A 198 9.22 6.69 19.26
N VAL A 199 8.06 6.33 19.83
CA VAL A 199 6.75 6.58 19.20
C VAL A 199 5.92 7.58 20.01
N ILE A 200 4.91 8.18 19.41
CA ILE A 200 3.90 8.98 20.10
C ILE A 200 2.68 8.07 20.33
N CYS A 201 2.38 7.71 21.58
CA CYS A 201 1.24 6.86 21.90
C CYS A 201 0.67 7.24 23.26
N GLU A 202 -0.57 7.74 23.30
CA GLU A 202 -1.29 7.98 24.56
C GLU A 202 -2.05 6.74 25.03
N TYR A 203 -2.57 5.96 24.08
CA TYR A 203 -3.21 4.68 24.32
C TYR A 203 -3.21 3.85 23.05
N TYR A 204 -3.35 2.54 23.18
CA TYR A 204 -3.56 1.61 22.07
C TYR A 204 -4.59 0.55 22.47
N TYR A 205 -5.05 -0.21 21.49
CA TYR A 205 -5.96 -1.34 21.72
C TYR A 205 -5.20 -2.66 21.59
N TRP A 206 -5.46 -3.56 22.54
CA TRP A 206 -4.86 -4.89 22.63
C TRP A 206 -5.92 -5.93 23.01
N LEU A 207 -5.77 -7.18 22.58
CA LEU A 207 -6.60 -8.36 22.91
C LEU A 207 -8.09 -8.07 23.17
N ASN A 208 -8.95 -8.37 22.20
CA ASN A 208 -10.39 -8.09 22.27
C ASN A 208 -10.71 -6.59 22.40
N ARG A 209 -9.90 -5.74 21.74
CA ARG A 209 -10.08 -4.27 21.72
C ARG A 209 -10.10 -3.63 23.12
N GLN A 210 -9.37 -4.20 24.08
CA GLN A 210 -9.18 -3.55 25.38
C GLN A 210 -8.22 -2.37 25.24
N LYS A 211 -8.64 -1.20 25.74
CA LYS A 211 -7.80 0.00 25.79
C LYS A 211 -6.66 -0.19 26.80
N LYS A 212 -5.44 0.09 26.38
CA LYS A 212 -4.23 0.18 27.23
C LYS A 212 -3.75 1.63 27.22
N GLU A 213 -3.82 2.28 28.38
CA GLU A 213 -3.33 3.64 28.54
C GLU A 213 -1.80 3.61 28.68
N VAL A 214 -1.12 4.52 27.97
CA VAL A 214 0.31 4.74 28.11
C VAL A 214 0.49 5.98 28.97
N PHE A 215 1.10 5.81 30.14
CA PHE A 215 1.26 6.88 31.13
C PHE A 215 2.40 7.83 30.75
N SER A 216 2.32 8.48 29.59
CA SER A 216 3.17 9.61 29.22
C SER A 216 2.44 10.47 28.20
N LYS A 217 1.96 11.65 28.63
CA LYS A 217 1.28 12.57 27.72
C LYS A 217 2.33 13.42 26.99
N SER A 218 2.30 13.37 25.66
CA SER A 218 3.00 14.30 24.75
C SER A 218 4.53 14.20 24.71
N THR A 219 5.11 13.05 25.06
CA THR A 219 6.53 12.74 24.80
C THR A 219 6.66 11.44 24.02
N LEU A 220 7.81 11.24 23.38
CA LEU A 220 8.14 9.95 22.79
C LEU A 220 8.18 8.88 23.89
N VAL A 221 7.54 7.75 23.63
CA VAL A 221 7.48 6.59 24.51
C VAL A 221 8.16 5.40 23.86
N ASP A 222 8.70 4.53 24.70
CA ASP A 222 9.25 3.24 24.29
C ASP A 222 8.20 2.15 24.52
N LEU A 223 7.61 1.64 23.44
CA LEU A 223 6.64 0.53 23.51
C LEU A 223 7.32 -0.85 23.48
N SER A 224 8.63 -0.94 23.22
CA SER A 224 9.31 -2.22 23.08
C SER A 224 9.21 -3.07 24.35
N GLN A 225 9.44 -2.45 25.52
CA GLN A 225 9.36 -3.15 26.80
C GLN A 225 7.92 -3.54 27.16
N GLU A 226 6.95 -2.69 26.83
CA GLU A 226 5.54 -2.93 27.15
C GLU A 226 4.99 -4.09 26.31
N LEU A 227 5.20 -4.05 25.00
CA LEU A 227 4.75 -5.10 24.08
C LEU A 227 5.46 -6.43 24.33
N SER A 228 6.76 -6.40 24.68
CA SER A 228 7.51 -7.62 25.03
C SER A 228 6.94 -8.33 26.27
N ARG A 229 6.39 -7.59 27.25
CA ARG A 229 5.75 -8.16 28.45
C ARG A 229 4.38 -8.77 28.16
N LEU A 230 3.66 -8.24 27.16
CA LEU A 230 2.35 -8.75 26.77
C LEU A 230 2.42 -10.08 26.00
N GLY A 231 3.64 -10.51 25.66
CA GLY A 231 3.94 -11.75 24.98
C GLY A 231 3.77 -11.61 23.46
N GLN A 232 4.79 -12.02 22.72
CA GLN A 232 4.63 -12.20 21.27
C GLN A 232 3.57 -13.26 21.04
N THR A 233 2.49 -12.92 20.35
CA THR A 233 1.67 -13.93 19.71
C THR A 233 2.47 -14.46 18.53
N THR A 234 3.36 -15.42 18.78
CA THR A 234 3.93 -16.28 17.74
C THR A 234 2.81 -17.18 17.23
N ARG A 235 1.80 -16.59 16.59
CA ARG A 235 0.95 -17.35 15.70
C ARG A 235 1.72 -17.42 14.39
N ASP A 236 1.81 -18.61 13.83
CA ASP A 236 2.03 -18.78 12.41
C ASP A 236 0.90 -18.02 11.72
N ILE A 237 1.07 -16.71 11.53
CA ILE A 237 0.19 -15.92 10.68
C ILE A 237 0.44 -16.55 9.31
N PRO A 238 -0.55 -17.27 8.73
CA PRO A 238 -0.34 -17.89 7.44
C PRO A 238 0.00 -16.77 6.46
N ILE A 239 1.29 -16.66 6.15
CA ILE A 239 1.80 -15.71 5.17
C ILE A 239 1.03 -16.06 3.91
N PRO A 240 0.20 -15.15 3.35
CA PRO A 240 -0.27 -15.36 2.00
C PRO A 240 1.01 -15.36 1.16
N VAL A 241 1.43 -16.54 0.72
CA VAL A 241 2.57 -16.67 -0.16
C VAL A 241 2.11 -16.07 -1.47
N TYR A 242 2.38 -14.78 -1.67
CA TYR A 242 2.09 -14.04 -2.91
C TYR A 242 2.98 -14.49 -4.09
N SER A 243 3.60 -15.68 -3.99
CA SER A 243 4.48 -16.27 -5.01
C SER A 243 3.80 -16.39 -6.38
N ASP A 244 2.47 -16.46 -6.40
CA ASP A 244 1.73 -16.66 -7.64
C ASP A 244 1.65 -15.38 -8.48
N PHE A 245 1.72 -14.20 -7.88
CA PHE A 245 1.84 -12.93 -8.61
C PHE A 245 3.29 -12.66 -9.03
N GLN A 246 4.26 -12.96 -8.18
CA GLN A 246 5.67 -12.78 -8.58
C GLN A 246 6.08 -13.75 -9.68
N SER A 247 5.63 -15.01 -9.66
CA SER A 247 6.06 -16.01 -10.67
C SER A 247 5.39 -15.80 -12.03
N SER A 248 4.13 -15.38 -12.08
CA SER A 248 3.42 -15.15 -13.35
C SER A 248 3.96 -13.94 -14.12
N TYR A 249 4.52 -12.92 -13.45
CA TYR A 249 5.13 -11.77 -14.12
C TYR A 249 6.67 -11.78 -14.14
N LYS A 250 7.38 -12.42 -13.18
CA LYS A 250 8.85 -12.62 -13.25
C LYS A 250 9.25 -13.66 -14.29
N ASN A 251 8.44 -14.70 -14.53
CA ASN A 251 8.80 -15.74 -15.51
C ASN A 251 8.62 -15.29 -16.96
N VAL A 252 8.03 -14.12 -17.20
CA VAL A 252 7.94 -13.55 -18.56
C VAL A 252 9.18 -12.70 -18.87
N TYR A 253 9.84 -12.09 -17.87
CA TYR A 253 10.98 -11.20 -18.10
C TYR A 253 12.04 -11.31 -16.99
N PRO A 254 13.18 -11.98 -17.21
CA PRO A 254 14.32 -11.85 -16.31
C PRO A 254 14.80 -10.40 -16.31
N LEU A 255 15.21 -9.92 -15.13
CA LEU A 255 15.92 -8.65 -14.97
C LEU A 255 16.98 -8.55 -16.07
N SER A 256 16.79 -7.65 -17.03
CA SER A 256 17.82 -7.38 -18.02
C SER A 256 18.97 -6.72 -17.27
N SER A 257 19.94 -7.53 -16.86
CA SER A 257 21.31 -7.07 -16.63
C SER A 257 21.77 -6.46 -17.95
N SER A 258 21.65 -5.15 -18.06
CA SER A 258 22.33 -4.42 -19.13
C SER A 258 23.80 -4.26 -18.74
N PRO A 259 24.71 -4.30 -19.73
CA PRO A 259 26.14 -4.46 -19.55
C PRO A 259 26.84 -3.27 -18.88
#